data_AF-A0A2E6E5B0-F1
#
_entry.id   AF-A0A2E6E5B0-F1
#
_cell.length_a   1.000
_cell.length_b   1.000
_cell.length_c   1.000
_cell.angle_alpha   90.00
_cell.angle_beta   90.00
_cell.angle_gamma   90.00
#
_symmetry.space_group_name_H-M   'P 1'
#
loop_
_entity.id
_entity.type
_entity.pdbx_description
1 polymer ?
#
loop_
_entity_poly.entity_id
_entity_poly.type
_entity_poly.pdbx_seq_one_letter_code
_entity_poly.pdbx_strand_id
1 'polypeptide(L)'
;MINYQNFHFFTPSIPNQTSSRSYLRLNELRARSLVIKKPFVLGVDLDGVCGDHNRIFRDIVASELSVDPESLPLERSWGFKEWGLGPDDFERFHQRAVVEHRMFRDMPVIEGAAEALWRLSDQGVWIRIISHRLYVNWGHAIAAGDTADWLD
;
A
#
# COMPACT_ATOMS: atom_id res chain seq x y z
N MET A 1 -1.86 -41.54 25.88
CA MET A 1 -3.08 -42.37 25.87
C MET A 1 -4.28 -41.43 25.79
N ILE A 2 -4.77 -41.19 24.56
CA ILE A 2 -6.09 -40.60 24.29
C ILE A 2 -6.69 -41.47 23.18
N ASN A 3 -7.86 -42.00 23.45
CA ASN A 3 -8.57 -43.00 22.68
C ASN A 3 -9.38 -42.31 21.57
N TYR A 4 -9.06 -42.57 20.30
CA TYR A 4 -9.94 -42.21 19.18
C TYR A 4 -10.76 -43.45 18.81
N GLN A 5 -11.93 -43.60 19.43
CA GLN A 5 -12.96 -44.55 19.00
C GLN A 5 -14.25 -43.77 18.77
N ASN A 6 -14.87 -44.06 17.61
CA ASN A 6 -16.22 -43.71 17.17
C ASN A 6 -16.42 -42.37 16.46
N PHE A 7 -16.00 -42.33 15.20
CA PHE A 7 -16.84 -41.74 14.15
C PHE A 7 -17.25 -42.86 13.18
N HIS A 8 -18.51 -43.32 13.31
CA HIS A 8 -19.16 -44.09 12.26
C HIS A 8 -19.28 -43.20 11.02
N PHE A 9 -18.43 -43.43 10.03
CA PHE A 9 -18.70 -42.96 8.68
C PHE A 9 -19.90 -43.75 8.16
N PHE A 10 -21.06 -43.11 8.14
CA PHE A 10 -22.14 -43.51 7.26
C PHE A 10 -21.62 -43.40 5.82
N THR A 11 -21.21 -44.53 5.23
CA THR A 11 -21.03 -44.61 3.78
C THR A 11 -22.42 -44.62 3.17
N PRO A 12 -22.86 -43.61 2.40
CA PRO A 12 -24.10 -43.73 1.67
C PRO A 12 -23.89 -44.82 0.62
N SER A 13 -24.72 -45.86 0.68
CA SER A 13 -24.83 -46.84 -0.41
C SER A 13 -25.11 -46.09 -1.71
N ILE A 14 -24.17 -46.15 -2.65
CA ILE A 14 -24.30 -45.55 -3.97
C ILE A 14 -25.48 -46.22 -4.68
N PRO A 15 -26.57 -45.49 -5.02
CA PRO A 15 -27.63 -46.06 -5.83
C PRO A 15 -27.10 -46.35 -7.23
N ASN A 16 -27.61 -47.43 -7.79
CA ASN A 16 -27.27 -48.03 -9.07
C ASN A 16 -26.97 -47.01 -10.19
N GLN A 17 -25.88 -47.25 -10.93
CA GLN A 17 -25.35 -46.38 -11.98
C GLN A 17 -26.26 -46.35 -13.22
N THR A 18 -27.30 -45.52 -13.20
CA THR A 18 -28.08 -45.18 -14.41
C THR A 18 -28.45 -43.69 -14.46
N SER A 19 -27.51 -42.81 -14.06
CA SER A 19 -27.64 -41.35 -14.22
C SER A 19 -26.28 -40.64 -14.34
N SER A 20 -25.31 -41.28 -15.01
CA SER A 20 -23.92 -40.75 -15.11
C SER A 20 -23.84 -39.43 -15.89
N ARG A 21 -24.70 -39.22 -16.91
CA ARG A 21 -24.67 -38.02 -17.77
C ARG A 21 -25.10 -36.75 -17.05
N SER A 22 -26.07 -36.82 -16.16
CA SER A 22 -26.62 -35.67 -15.41
C SER A 22 -25.67 -35.21 -14.30
N TYR A 23 -25.04 -36.14 -13.58
CA TYR A 23 -24.04 -35.84 -12.54
C TYR A 23 -22.74 -35.29 -13.12
N LEU A 24 -22.25 -35.86 -14.23
CA LEU A 24 -21.09 -35.33 -14.95
C LEU A 24 -21.37 -33.92 -15.48
N ARG A 25 -22.57 -33.68 -16.02
CA ARG A 25 -22.98 -32.35 -16.52
C ARG A 25 -23.14 -31.33 -15.39
N LEU A 26 -23.64 -31.72 -14.21
CA LEU A 26 -23.73 -30.85 -13.04
C LEU A 26 -22.35 -30.48 -12.48
N ASN A 27 -21.40 -31.42 -12.47
CA ASN A 27 -20.03 -31.14 -12.06
C ASN A 27 -19.26 -30.32 -13.11
N GLU A 28 -19.48 -30.55 -14.41
CA GLU A 28 -18.97 -29.69 -15.48
C GLU A 28 -19.58 -28.28 -15.44
N LEU A 29 -20.86 -28.14 -15.10
CA LEU A 29 -21.52 -26.84 -14.93
C LEU A 29 -21.01 -26.10 -13.69
N ARG A 30 -20.77 -26.81 -12.57
CA ARG A 30 -20.12 -26.24 -11.38
C ARG A 30 -18.66 -25.84 -11.65
N ALA A 31 -17.91 -26.66 -12.40
CA ALA A 31 -16.54 -26.38 -12.79
C ALA A 31 -16.44 -25.23 -13.82
N ARG A 32 -17.42 -25.08 -14.72
CA ARG A 32 -17.52 -23.97 -15.68
C ARG A 32 -18.01 -22.66 -15.05
N SER A 33 -18.64 -22.71 -13.87
CA SER A 33 -19.21 -21.53 -13.20
C SER A 33 -18.33 -20.97 -12.07
N LEU A 34 -17.19 -21.57 -11.75
CA LEU A 34 -16.16 -20.91 -10.94
C LEU A 34 -15.28 -20.08 -11.87
N VAL A 35 -15.88 -19.07 -12.50
CA VAL A 35 -15.10 -17.93 -12.98
C VAL A 35 -14.54 -17.29 -11.73
N ILE A 36 -13.30 -17.64 -11.37
CA ILE A 36 -12.53 -16.89 -10.39
C ILE A 36 -12.31 -15.52 -11.05
N LYS A 37 -13.22 -14.58 -10.82
CA LYS A 37 -12.99 -13.18 -11.15
C LYS A 37 -11.76 -12.77 -10.36
N LYS A 38 -10.63 -12.62 -11.04
CA LYS A 38 -9.44 -12.07 -10.41
C LYS A 38 -9.82 -10.68 -9.87
N PRO A 39 -9.55 -10.40 -8.59
CA PRO A 39 -9.83 -9.07 -8.05
C PRO A 39 -9.04 -8.04 -8.86
N PHE A 40 -9.65 -6.89 -9.14
CA PHE A 40 -8.92 -5.77 -9.73
C PHE A 40 -7.89 -5.29 -8.69
N VAL A 41 -6.62 -5.24 -9.08
CA VAL A 41 -5.53 -4.84 -8.19
C VAL A 41 -5.12 -3.42 -8.54
N LEU A 42 -5.21 -2.51 -7.56
CA LEU A 42 -4.80 -1.12 -7.71
C LEU A 42 -3.48 -0.90 -6.95
N GLY A 43 -2.42 -0.61 -7.71
CA GLY A 43 -1.17 -0.09 -7.13
C GLY A 43 -1.33 1.39 -6.81
N VAL A 44 -1.03 1.78 -5.58
CA VAL A 44 -1.18 3.15 -5.08
C VAL A 44 0.16 3.61 -4.53
N ASP A 45 0.69 4.72 -5.06
CA ASP A 45 1.87 5.36 -4.49
C ASP A 45 1.53 6.06 -3.16
N LEU A 46 2.55 6.39 -2.38
CA LEU A 46 2.39 6.99 -1.07
C LEU A 46 2.75 8.47 -1.06
N ASP A 47 3.96 8.81 -1.52
CA ASP A 47 4.54 10.13 -1.31
C ASP A 47 3.94 11.17 -2.26
N GLY A 48 3.15 12.09 -1.74
CA GLY A 48 2.38 13.05 -2.52
C GLY A 48 1.08 12.48 -3.10
N VAL A 49 0.69 11.26 -2.73
CA VAL A 49 -0.59 10.62 -3.12
C VAL A 49 -1.46 10.34 -1.91
N CYS A 50 -0.92 9.66 -0.90
CA CYS A 50 -1.62 9.41 0.37
C CYS A 50 -1.03 10.22 1.52
N GLY A 51 0.29 10.32 1.58
CA GLY A 51 1.00 11.17 2.52
C GLY A 51 1.43 12.48 1.87
N ASP A 52 1.27 13.60 2.56
CA ASP A 52 1.65 14.93 2.11
C ASP A 52 3.15 15.15 2.35
N HIS A 53 3.94 14.40 1.56
CA HIS A 53 5.40 14.47 1.51
C HIS A 53 5.89 15.91 1.30
N ASN A 54 5.18 16.69 0.51
CA ASN A 54 5.67 17.99 0.07
C ASN A 54 5.52 19.04 1.17
N ARG A 55 4.41 18.99 1.92
CA ARG A 55 4.23 19.85 3.07
C ARG A 55 5.27 19.57 4.15
N ILE A 56 5.44 18.31 4.56
CA ILE A 56 6.43 18.01 5.61
C ILE A 56 7.86 18.33 5.16
N PHE A 57 8.20 18.06 3.90
CA PHE A 57 9.53 18.39 3.38
C PHE A 57 9.73 19.91 3.32
N ARG A 58 8.71 20.68 2.92
CA ARG A 58 8.73 22.15 2.93
C ARG A 58 8.97 22.69 4.32
N ASP A 59 8.24 22.17 5.31
CA ASP A 59 8.34 22.63 6.69
C ASP A 59 9.74 22.34 7.27
N ILE A 60 10.31 21.18 6.96
CA ILE A 60 11.70 20.82 7.34
C ILE A 60 12.70 21.76 6.66
N VAL A 61 12.64 21.91 5.33
CA VAL A 61 13.59 22.78 4.60
C VAL A 61 13.48 24.23 5.04
N ALA A 62 12.27 24.74 5.25
CA ALA A 62 12.04 26.09 5.75
C ALA A 62 12.68 26.29 7.13
N SER A 63 12.50 25.33 8.04
CA SER A 63 13.15 25.34 9.36
C SER A 63 14.68 25.35 9.25
N GLU A 64 15.25 24.52 8.38
CA GLU A 64 16.71 24.44 8.19
C GLU A 64 17.31 25.71 7.59
N LEU A 65 16.58 26.36 6.67
CA LEU A 65 16.99 27.61 6.05
C LEU A 65 16.63 28.85 6.89
N SER A 66 15.88 28.67 7.99
CA SER A 66 15.32 29.76 8.80
C SER A 66 14.51 30.76 7.98
N VAL A 67 13.67 30.25 7.08
CA VAL A 67 12.76 31.04 6.22
C VAL A 67 11.31 30.70 6.51
N ASP A 68 10.39 31.57 6.08
CA ASP A 68 8.96 31.28 6.13
C ASP A 68 8.61 30.12 5.18
N PRO A 69 7.92 29.06 5.62
CA PRO A 69 7.46 27.98 4.73
C PRO A 69 6.63 28.47 3.53
N GLU A 70 5.89 29.58 3.68
CA GLU A 70 5.11 30.15 2.58
C GLU A 70 5.97 30.85 1.53
N SER A 71 7.25 31.11 1.82
CA SER A 71 8.23 31.55 0.82
C SER A 71 8.71 30.41 -0.09
N LEU A 72 8.42 29.15 0.26
CA LEU A 72 8.76 27.97 -0.51
C LEU A 72 7.51 27.48 -1.29
N PRO A 73 7.39 27.78 -2.59
CA PRO A 73 6.18 27.48 -3.34
C PRO A 73 5.88 25.99 -3.41
N LEU A 74 4.60 25.63 -3.31
CA LEU A 74 4.14 24.27 -3.57
C LEU A 74 4.05 23.95 -5.06
N GLU A 75 4.13 24.92 -5.98
CA GLU A 75 4.30 24.59 -7.40
C GLU A 75 5.79 24.28 -7.63
N ARG A 76 6.12 23.01 -7.93
CA ARG A 76 7.51 22.55 -7.97
C ARG A 76 7.80 21.63 -9.14
N SER A 77 9.05 21.70 -9.61
CA SER A 77 9.66 20.73 -10.50
C SER A 77 10.44 19.67 -9.73
N TRP A 78 10.93 18.66 -10.44
CA TRP A 78 11.74 17.61 -9.85
C TRP A 78 13.00 18.21 -9.20
N GLY A 79 13.16 17.98 -7.88
CA GLY A 79 14.28 18.49 -7.08
C GLY A 79 14.09 19.87 -6.45
N PHE A 80 12.88 20.46 -6.47
CA PHE A 80 12.55 21.70 -5.75
C PHE A 80 13.43 22.90 -6.13
N LYS A 81 13.74 23.07 -7.42
CA LYS A 81 14.61 24.14 -7.91
C LYS A 81 14.05 25.53 -7.62
N GLU A 82 12.74 25.64 -7.51
CA GLU A 82 11.99 26.86 -7.20
C GLU A 82 12.32 27.38 -5.79
N TRP A 83 12.85 26.53 -4.91
CA TRP A 83 13.28 26.88 -3.55
C TRP A 83 14.72 27.41 -3.51
N GLY A 84 15.38 27.54 -4.67
CA GLY A 84 16.77 27.96 -4.76
C GLY A 84 17.78 26.89 -4.33
N LEU A 85 17.36 25.63 -4.24
CA LEU A 85 18.23 24.50 -3.88
C LEU A 85 19.14 24.13 -5.06
N GLY A 86 20.44 23.98 -4.78
CA GLY A 86 21.38 23.37 -5.71
C GLY A 86 21.17 21.85 -5.85
N PRO A 87 21.81 21.20 -6.85
CA PRO A 87 21.69 19.76 -7.09
C PRO A 87 22.01 18.90 -5.86
N ASP A 88 23.05 19.27 -5.12
CA ASP A 88 23.49 18.53 -3.93
C ASP A 88 22.70 18.90 -2.66
N ASP A 89 22.04 20.07 -2.66
CA ASP A 89 21.26 20.52 -1.51
C ASP A 89 20.01 19.67 -1.33
N PHE A 90 19.36 19.27 -2.43
CA PHE A 90 18.20 18.39 -2.36
C PHE A 90 18.55 17.05 -1.69
N GLU A 91 19.61 16.37 -2.13
CA GLU A 91 20.02 15.10 -1.55
C GLU A 91 20.37 15.24 -0.06
N ARG A 92 21.08 16.31 0.30
CA ARG A 92 21.44 16.61 1.69
C ARG A 92 20.20 16.83 2.56
N PHE A 93 19.28 17.70 2.13
CA PHE A 93 18.06 17.99 2.89
C PHE A 93 17.15 16.78 2.95
N HIS A 94 16.99 16.04 1.85
CA HIS A 94 16.18 14.84 1.81
C HIS A 94 16.74 13.74 2.72
N GLN A 95 18.07 13.53 2.74
CA GLN A 95 18.69 12.58 3.67
C GLN A 95 18.40 12.95 5.13
N ARG A 96 18.52 14.22 5.50
CA ARG A 96 18.22 14.68 6.86
C ARG A 96 16.75 14.56 7.19
N ALA A 97 15.87 14.93 6.25
CA ALA A 97 14.43 14.79 6.41
C ALA A 97 14.01 13.33 6.70
N VAL A 98 14.63 12.37 6.00
CA VAL A 98 14.37 10.94 6.22
C VAL A 98 14.99 10.42 7.52
N VAL A 99 16.28 10.68 7.73
CA VAL A 99 17.06 10.01 8.80
C VAL A 99 16.90 10.70 10.15
N GLU A 100 16.95 12.04 10.16
CA GLU A 100 16.93 12.84 11.39
C GLU A 100 15.49 13.23 11.77
N HIS A 101 14.70 13.71 10.80
CA HIS A 101 13.36 14.23 11.03
C HIS A 101 12.24 13.20 10.85
N ARG A 102 12.58 11.94 10.52
CA ARG A 102 11.62 10.82 10.38
C ARG A 102 10.43 11.16 9.47
N MET A 103 10.65 11.94 8.40
CA MET A 103 9.56 12.56 7.63
C MET A 103 8.50 11.58 7.13
N PHE A 104 8.87 10.33 6.82
CA PHE A 104 7.91 9.32 6.36
C PHE A 104 6.97 8.82 7.45
N ARG A 105 7.35 8.90 8.73
CA ARG A 105 6.52 8.55 9.88
C ARG A 105 5.51 9.66 10.18
N ASP A 106 5.95 10.89 10.03
CA ASP A 106 5.20 12.05 10.53
C ASP A 106 4.48 12.81 9.42
N MET A 107 4.57 12.37 8.16
CA MET A 107 3.92 13.05 7.05
C MET A 107 2.39 13.10 7.25
N PRO A 108 1.74 14.27 7.04
CA PRO A 108 0.31 14.38 7.17
C PRO A 108 -0.40 13.52 6.12
N VAL A 109 -1.60 13.03 6.41
CA VAL A 109 -2.45 12.38 5.39
C VAL A 109 -3.04 13.45 4.47
N ILE A 110 -2.99 13.21 3.16
CA ILE A 110 -3.68 14.06 2.16
C ILE A 110 -5.19 13.93 2.37
N GLU A 111 -5.89 15.06 2.40
CA GLU A 111 -7.33 15.11 2.61
C GLU A 111 -8.08 14.21 1.61
N GLY A 112 -8.96 13.36 2.14
CA GLY A 112 -9.76 12.41 1.34
C GLY A 112 -9.02 11.16 0.86
N ALA A 113 -7.69 11.05 1.02
CA ALA A 113 -6.94 9.89 0.53
C ALA A 113 -7.41 8.58 1.20
N ALA A 114 -7.49 8.55 2.54
CA ALA A 114 -7.96 7.38 3.27
C ALA A 114 -9.42 7.02 2.92
N GLU A 115 -10.32 8.00 2.84
CA GLU A 115 -11.73 7.79 2.48
C GLU A 115 -11.86 7.16 1.08
N ALA A 116 -11.11 7.67 0.10
CA ALA A 116 -11.12 7.13 -1.25
C ALA A 116 -10.63 5.67 -1.30
N LEU A 117 -9.57 5.34 -0.57
CA LEU A 117 -9.05 3.97 -0.51
C LEU A 117 -10.05 3.02 0.17
N TRP A 118 -10.69 3.44 1.26
CA TRP A 118 -11.75 2.65 1.90
C TRP A 118 -12.93 2.40 0.96
N ARG A 119 -13.42 3.44 0.27
CA ARG A 119 -14.50 3.31 -0.70
C ARG A 119 -14.16 2.35 -1.85
N LEU A 120 -12.92 2.37 -2.33
CA LEU A 120 -12.46 1.42 -3.36
C LEU A 120 -12.38 -0.02 -2.82
N SER A 121 -11.87 -0.19 -1.60
CA SER A 121 -11.81 -1.48 -0.91
C SER A 121 -13.21 -2.08 -0.72
N ASP A 122 -14.19 -1.27 -0.29
CA ASP A 122 -15.59 -1.67 -0.13
C ASP A 122 -16.24 -2.15 -1.45
N GLN A 123 -15.74 -1.68 -2.59
CA GLN A 123 -16.16 -2.14 -3.93
C GLN A 123 -15.40 -3.38 -4.42
N GLY A 124 -14.56 -3.99 -3.57
CA GLY A 124 -13.80 -5.20 -3.88
C GLY A 124 -12.51 -4.94 -4.67
N VAL A 125 -11.99 -3.71 -4.69
CA VAL A 125 -10.67 -3.40 -5.24
C VAL A 125 -9.59 -3.86 -4.26
N TRP A 126 -8.61 -4.61 -4.75
CA TRP A 126 -7.46 -5.02 -3.96
C TRP A 126 -6.35 -3.97 -4.05
N ILE A 127 -6.16 -3.21 -2.99
CA ILE A 127 -5.18 -2.12 -2.95
C ILE A 127 -3.79 -2.67 -2.54
N ARG A 128 -2.76 -2.21 -3.26
CA ARG A 128 -1.36 -2.44 -2.94
C ARG A 128 -0.66 -1.09 -2.83
N ILE A 129 -0.16 -0.75 -1.64
CA ILE A 129 0.72 0.41 -1.48
C ILE A 129 2.08 0.07 -2.09
N ILE A 130 2.56 0.91 -3.00
CA ILE A 130 3.80 0.74 -3.76
C ILE A 130 4.53 2.07 -3.77
N SER A 131 5.60 2.19 -2.98
CA SER A 131 6.41 3.40 -2.98
C SER A 131 7.90 3.09 -2.89
N HIS A 132 8.73 4.01 -3.39
CA HIS A 132 10.17 3.81 -3.48
C HIS A 132 10.87 4.25 -2.20
N ARG A 133 11.77 3.42 -1.64
CA ARG A 133 12.45 3.68 -0.36
C ARG A 133 13.98 3.63 -0.44
N LEU A 134 14.52 3.45 -1.65
CA LEU A 134 15.97 3.37 -1.89
C LEU A 134 16.56 4.70 -2.41
N TYR A 135 16.08 5.83 -1.88
CA TYR A 135 16.50 7.17 -2.32
C TYR A 135 17.84 7.64 -1.75
N VAL A 136 18.22 7.22 -0.53
CA VAL A 136 19.44 7.68 0.14
C VAL A 136 20.25 6.50 0.68
N ASN A 137 21.57 6.54 0.50
CA ASN A 137 22.46 5.53 1.06
C ASN A 137 22.29 5.47 2.58
N TRP A 138 22.25 4.26 3.13
CA TRP A 138 22.20 3.99 4.57
C TRP A 138 20.90 4.41 5.31
N GLY A 139 19.90 4.97 4.61
CA GLY A 139 18.60 5.36 5.19
C GLY A 139 17.45 4.35 4.97
N HIS A 140 17.69 3.26 4.25
CA HIS A 140 16.63 2.35 3.78
C HIS A 140 15.81 1.71 4.90
N ALA A 141 16.48 1.25 5.96
CA ALA A 141 15.79 0.62 7.10
C ALA A 141 14.88 1.62 7.82
N ILE A 142 15.33 2.87 7.94
CA ILE A 142 14.55 3.96 8.53
C ILE A 142 13.36 4.27 7.65
N ALA A 143 13.57 4.51 6.35
CA ALA A 143 12.50 4.85 5.42
C ALA A 143 11.43 3.74 5.34
N ALA A 144 11.85 2.48 5.28
CA ALA A 144 10.93 1.35 5.26
C ALA A 144 10.17 1.18 6.59
N GLY A 145 10.86 1.29 7.73
CA GLY A 145 10.24 1.19 9.05
C GLY A 145 9.27 2.33 9.33
N ASP A 146 9.64 3.57 9.01
CA ASP A 146 8.75 4.73 9.15
C ASP A 146 7.51 4.60 8.26
N THR A 147 7.65 4.03 7.06
CA THR A 147 6.50 3.79 6.19
C THR A 147 5.58 2.72 6.75
N ALA A 148 6.13 1.66 7.35
CA ALA A 148 5.32 0.65 8.02
C ALA A 148 4.56 1.27 9.19
N ASP A 149 5.26 2.03 10.03
CA ASP A 149 4.65 2.67 11.20
C ASP A 149 3.63 3.76 10.83
N TRP A 150 3.75 4.39 9.66
CA TRP A 150 2.75 5.31 9.12
C TRP A 150 1.50 4.60 8.58
N LEU A 151 1.65 3.37 8.09
CA LEU A 151 0.57 2.57 7.51
C LEU A 151 -0.24 1.78 8.55
N ASP A 152 0.29 1.62 9.76
CA ASP A 152 -0.35 0.95 10.91
C ASP A 152 -1.46 1.81 11.53
#